data_AF-A0A8T4UYH0-F1
#
_entry.id   AF-A0A8T4UYH0-F1
#
_cell.length_a   1.000
_cell.length_b   1.000
_cell.length_c   1.000
_cell.angle_alpha   90.00
_cell.angle_beta   90.00
_cell.angle_gamma   90.00
#
_symmetry.space_group_name_H-M   'P 1'
#
loop_
_entity.id
_entity.type
_entity.pdbx_description
1 polymer ?
#
loop_
_entity_poly.entity_id
_entity_poly.type
_entity_poly.pdbx_seq_one_letter_code
_entity_poly.pdbx_strand_id
1 'polypeptide(L)'
;MTTIDQLPVFTGVIEPKPLKVCTESSVYRIPEQNLAAKVYRRRHWDDVANLVEAELWSPRTVQYALREATIADRLYQAGVSVPKPEGVFALRLFENEHLVPAFLMELITGVSYRDLEYSERLSVRDKFHEETAKAARAGFEIKDSSIDHNVLYVPTEKDIKVYLHDFGGWKHENLKRWMRAEEEKFKKLKSTPGFLARIRNFWRGNE
;
A
#
# COMPACT_ATOMS: atom_id res chain seq x y z
N MET A 1 -7.87 4.99 -17.94
CA MET A 1 -7.49 4.06 -16.88
C MET A 1 -5.99 3.91 -16.91
N THR A 2 -5.32 4.10 -15.77
CA THR A 2 -3.86 3.98 -15.66
C THR A 2 -3.42 2.52 -15.84
N THR A 3 -2.39 2.28 -16.65
CA THR A 3 -1.76 0.96 -16.83
C THR A 3 -0.39 0.90 -16.16
N ILE A 4 0.13 -0.31 -15.95
CA ILE A 4 1.40 -0.53 -15.25
C ILE A 4 2.58 0.23 -15.89
N ASP A 5 2.63 0.32 -17.22
CA ASP A 5 3.69 1.04 -17.97
C ASP A 5 3.67 2.56 -17.76
N GLN A 6 2.68 3.08 -17.05
CA GLN A 6 2.57 4.51 -16.71
C GLN A 6 3.05 4.79 -15.28
N LEU A 7 3.32 3.74 -14.49
CA LEU A 7 3.82 3.87 -13.14
C LEU A 7 5.34 4.10 -13.15
N PRO A 8 5.87 4.90 -12.20
CA PRO A 8 7.31 4.95 -11.98
C PRO A 8 7.84 3.56 -11.59
N VAL A 9 9.02 3.19 -12.10
CA VAL A 9 9.66 1.91 -11.75
C VAL A 9 10.47 2.08 -10.46
N PHE A 10 10.22 1.22 -9.48
CA PHE A 10 11.03 1.13 -8.26
C PHE A 10 12.16 0.12 -8.44
N THR A 11 13.37 0.49 -8.01
CA THR A 11 14.61 -0.29 -8.23
C THR A 11 15.34 -0.69 -6.95
N GLY A 12 14.74 -0.46 -5.77
CA GLY A 12 15.33 -0.89 -4.50
C GLY A 12 15.27 -2.41 -4.33
N VAL A 13 16.09 -2.94 -3.43
CA VAL A 13 16.18 -4.37 -3.14
C VAL A 13 14.99 -4.80 -2.28
N ILE A 14 14.20 -5.75 -2.78
CA ILE A 14 13.01 -6.28 -2.13
C ILE A 14 13.36 -7.65 -1.53
N GLU A 15 12.94 -7.89 -0.28
CA GLU A 15 13.08 -9.23 0.29
C GLU A 15 12.21 -10.23 -0.49
N PRO A 16 12.76 -11.39 -0.89
CA PRO A 16 12.06 -12.34 -1.76
C PRO A 16 10.86 -13.00 -1.06
N LYS A 17 10.88 -13.07 0.27
CA LYS A 17 9.79 -13.63 1.07
C LYS A 17 8.85 -12.50 1.53
N PRO A 18 7.53 -12.62 1.34
CA PRO A 18 6.60 -11.64 1.87
C PRO A 18 6.65 -11.62 3.40
N LEU A 19 6.66 -10.42 3.96
CA LEU A 19 6.50 -10.17 5.40
C LEU A 19 5.12 -10.64 5.88
N LYS A 20 4.09 -10.41 5.07
CA LYS A 20 2.71 -10.79 5.37
C LYS A 20 1.97 -11.19 4.10
N VAL A 21 1.21 -12.28 4.15
CA VAL A 21 0.30 -12.69 3.08
C VAL A 21 -1.13 -12.53 3.59
N CYS A 22 -1.88 -11.66 2.94
CA CYS A 22 -3.28 -11.38 3.22
C CYS A 22 -4.17 -12.05 2.15
N THR A 23 -5.49 -11.94 2.34
CA THR A 23 -6.49 -12.49 1.42
C THR A 23 -6.34 -11.96 0.00
N GLU A 24 -6.15 -10.64 -0.17
CA GLU A 24 -6.15 -9.96 -1.48
C GLU A 24 -4.83 -9.20 -1.76
N SER A 25 -3.83 -9.40 -0.92
CA SER A 25 -2.54 -8.74 -1.08
C SER A 25 -1.44 -9.46 -0.32
N SER A 26 -0.21 -9.07 -0.60
CA SER A 26 0.93 -9.42 0.23
C SER A 26 1.87 -8.23 0.36
N VAL A 27 2.49 -8.16 1.53
CA VAL A 27 3.40 -7.10 1.92
C VAL A 27 4.81 -7.64 1.87
N TYR A 28 5.69 -6.96 1.15
CA TYR A 28 7.11 -7.25 1.05
C TYR A 28 7.90 -6.16 1.75
N ARG A 29 9.04 -6.55 2.34
CA ARG A 29 9.93 -5.61 3.00
C ARG A 29 10.98 -5.09 2.01
N ILE A 30 11.32 -3.82 2.15
CA ILE A 30 12.40 -3.15 1.42
C ILE A 30 13.33 -2.54 2.49
N PRO A 31 14.33 -3.30 2.98
CA PRO A 31 15.04 -2.97 4.22
C PRO A 31 15.87 -1.69 4.14
N GLU A 32 16.62 -1.51 3.04
CA GLU A 32 17.58 -0.41 2.90
C GLU A 32 16.92 0.98 2.93
N GLN A 33 15.66 1.06 2.51
CA GLN A 33 14.88 2.30 2.46
C GLN A 33 13.86 2.40 3.59
N ASN A 34 13.79 1.39 4.49
CA ASN A 34 12.75 1.26 5.52
C ASN A 34 11.32 1.38 4.94
N LEU A 35 11.07 0.70 3.83
CA LEU A 35 9.77 0.69 3.14
C LEU A 35 9.12 -0.69 3.15
N ALA A 36 7.82 -0.69 2.94
CA ALA A 36 6.99 -1.85 2.67
C ALA A 36 6.30 -1.67 1.31
N ALA A 37 6.26 -2.75 0.52
CA ALA A 37 5.53 -2.81 -0.74
C ALA A 37 4.31 -3.72 -0.59
N LYS A 38 3.10 -3.17 -0.74
CA LYS A 38 1.86 -3.93 -0.79
C LYS A 38 1.50 -4.24 -2.25
N VAL A 39 1.57 -5.51 -2.61
CA VAL A 39 1.23 -6.04 -3.94
C VAL A 39 -0.14 -6.70 -3.85
N TYR A 40 -1.05 -6.34 -4.75
CA TYR A 40 -2.43 -6.82 -4.75
C TYR A 40 -2.57 -8.07 -5.60
N ARG A 41 -3.33 -9.05 -5.09
CA ARG A 41 -3.64 -10.30 -5.78
C ARG A 41 -5.14 -10.48 -5.76
N ARG A 42 -5.74 -10.94 -6.87
CA ARG A 42 -7.14 -11.34 -6.84
C ARG A 42 -7.24 -12.73 -6.20
N ARG A 43 -8.13 -12.91 -5.21
CA ARG A 43 -8.69 -14.23 -4.91
C ARG A 43 -9.93 -14.42 -5.77
N HIS A 44 -9.93 -15.39 -6.68
CA HIS A 44 -11.12 -16.19 -6.87
C HIS A 44 -11.09 -17.23 -5.74
N TRP A 45 -12.20 -17.34 -4.99
CA TRP A 45 -12.27 -18.20 -3.80
C TRP A 45 -12.15 -19.71 -4.11
N ASP A 46 -12.06 -20.10 -5.39
CA ASP A 46 -12.22 -21.48 -5.82
C ASP A 46 -10.94 -22.17 -6.37
N ASP A 47 -9.80 -21.50 -6.52
CA ASP A 47 -8.59 -22.17 -7.07
C ASP A 47 -7.28 -21.65 -6.46
N VAL A 48 -6.82 -22.33 -5.41
CA VAL A 48 -5.56 -22.05 -4.70
C VAL A 48 -4.33 -22.48 -5.53
N ALA A 49 -4.52 -23.21 -6.64
CA ALA A 49 -3.43 -23.74 -7.45
C ALA A 49 -3.10 -22.91 -8.71
N ASN A 50 -4.01 -22.05 -9.18
CA ASN A 50 -3.85 -21.29 -10.42
C ASN A 50 -4.08 -19.79 -10.19
N LEU A 51 -3.18 -19.16 -9.44
CA LEU A 51 -2.98 -17.71 -9.53
C LEU A 51 -2.46 -17.43 -10.95
N VAL A 52 -3.35 -17.04 -11.85
CA VAL A 52 -2.95 -16.65 -13.20
C VAL A 52 -2.09 -15.39 -13.06
N GLU A 53 -0.78 -15.50 -13.30
CA GLU A 53 0.19 -14.40 -13.27
C GLU A 53 -0.33 -13.16 -14.02
N ALA A 54 -1.14 -13.37 -15.07
CA ALA A 54 -1.83 -12.35 -15.87
C ALA A 54 -2.66 -11.32 -15.09
N GLU A 55 -3.13 -11.63 -13.87
CA GLU A 55 -3.93 -10.68 -13.09
C GLU A 55 -3.11 -9.71 -12.24
N LEU A 56 -1.84 -10.04 -11.91
CA LEU A 56 -0.99 -9.22 -11.05
C LEU A 56 -0.68 -7.85 -11.68
N TRP A 57 -0.51 -7.79 -13.00
CA TRP A 57 -0.23 -6.56 -13.76
C TRP A 57 -1.45 -5.96 -14.47
N SER A 58 -2.67 -6.39 -14.09
CA SER A 58 -3.89 -5.86 -14.71
C SER A 58 -4.12 -4.37 -14.37
N PRO A 59 -4.79 -3.59 -15.24
CA PRO A 59 -5.16 -2.23 -14.90
C PRO A 59 -6.02 -2.10 -13.63
N ARG A 60 -6.68 -3.19 -13.21
CA ARG A 60 -7.45 -3.24 -11.96
C ARG A 60 -6.56 -3.27 -10.72
N THR A 61 -5.46 -4.04 -10.73
CA THR A 61 -4.51 -4.05 -9.59
C THR A 61 -3.83 -2.68 -9.44
N VAL A 62 -3.57 -1.99 -10.55
CA VAL A 62 -3.15 -0.58 -10.55
C VAL A 62 -4.19 0.31 -9.86
N GLN A 63 -5.49 0.15 -10.19
CA GLN A 63 -6.55 0.92 -9.54
C GLN A 63 -6.70 0.64 -8.05
N TYR A 64 -6.53 -0.61 -7.60
CA TYR A 64 -6.55 -0.95 -6.18
C TYR A 64 -5.41 -0.29 -5.43
N ALA A 65 -4.18 -0.40 -5.94
CA ALA A 65 -3.01 0.26 -5.37
C ALA A 65 -3.19 1.78 -5.32
N LEU A 66 -3.68 2.37 -6.41
CA LEU A 66 -3.98 3.81 -6.50
C LEU A 66 -5.01 4.26 -5.48
N ARG A 67 -6.11 3.51 -5.35
CA ARG A 67 -7.17 3.84 -4.41
C ARG A 67 -6.65 3.84 -2.98
N GLU A 68 -5.95 2.78 -2.59
CA GLU A 68 -5.44 2.66 -1.22
C GLU A 68 -4.35 3.69 -0.92
N ALA A 69 -3.40 3.92 -1.85
CA ALA A 69 -2.38 4.95 -1.72
C ALA A 69 -2.99 6.36 -1.58
N THR A 70 -4.05 6.66 -2.36
CA THR A 70 -4.76 7.94 -2.27
C THR A 70 -5.44 8.13 -0.91
N ILE A 71 -6.06 7.08 -0.37
CA ILE A 71 -6.69 7.14 0.95
C ILE A 71 -5.62 7.32 2.03
N ALA A 72 -4.54 6.54 1.98
CA ALA A 72 -3.42 6.66 2.91
C ALA A 72 -2.81 8.07 2.91
N ASP A 73 -2.57 8.66 1.72
CA ASP A 73 -2.03 10.02 1.58
C ASP A 73 -2.91 11.06 2.25
N ARG A 74 -4.21 10.96 2.04
CA ARG A 74 -5.18 11.89 2.62
C ARG A 74 -5.35 11.71 4.13
N LEU A 75 -5.30 10.48 4.63
CA LEU A 75 -5.29 10.19 6.07
C LEU A 75 -4.03 10.75 6.73
N TYR A 76 -2.86 10.53 6.12
CA TYR A 76 -1.58 11.06 6.60
C TYR A 76 -1.59 12.60 6.66
N GLN A 77 -2.05 13.26 5.59
CA GLN A 77 -2.21 14.72 5.55
C GLN A 77 -3.21 15.25 6.58
N ALA A 78 -4.22 14.46 6.96
CA ALA A 78 -5.19 14.79 8.00
C ALA A 78 -4.66 14.56 9.43
N GLY A 79 -3.40 14.13 9.59
CA GLY A 79 -2.78 13.86 10.89
C GLY A 79 -3.22 12.55 11.54
N VAL A 80 -3.82 11.63 10.76
CA VAL A 80 -4.09 10.27 11.20
C VAL A 80 -2.79 9.47 11.16
N SER A 81 -2.53 8.70 12.21
CA SER A 81 -1.37 7.81 12.29
C SER A 81 -1.56 6.63 11.34
N VAL A 82 -0.98 6.75 10.15
CA VAL A 82 -0.90 5.69 9.12
C VAL A 82 0.56 5.58 8.66
N PRO A 83 1.00 4.44 8.10
CA PRO A 83 2.30 4.36 7.44
C PRO A 83 2.41 5.46 6.38
N LYS A 84 3.49 6.26 6.42
CA LYS A 84 3.66 7.35 5.46
C LYS A 84 3.64 6.79 4.02
N PRO A 85 2.75 7.26 3.15
CA PRO A 85 2.67 6.76 1.78
C PRO A 85 3.76 7.39 0.91
N GLU A 86 4.43 6.56 0.11
CA GLU A 86 5.39 7.01 -0.90
C GLU A 86 4.76 7.04 -2.29
N GLY A 87 3.77 6.18 -2.54
CA GLY A 87 2.96 6.19 -3.76
C GLY A 87 2.85 4.84 -4.43
N VAL A 88 2.40 4.83 -5.69
CA VAL A 88 2.23 3.62 -6.49
C VAL A 88 3.33 3.50 -7.52
N PHE A 89 3.99 2.35 -7.56
CA PHE A 89 5.13 2.06 -8.42
C PHE A 89 4.95 0.72 -9.12
N ALA A 90 5.59 0.57 -10.26
CA ALA A 90 5.86 -0.74 -10.84
C ALA A 90 7.16 -1.28 -10.23
N LEU A 91 7.16 -2.51 -9.74
CA LEU A 91 8.34 -3.15 -9.15
C LEU A 91 8.53 -4.56 -9.69
N ARG A 92 9.75 -5.07 -9.56
CA ARG A 92 10.11 -6.44 -9.90
C ARG A 92 10.31 -7.22 -8.60
N LEU A 93 9.48 -8.24 -8.34
CA LEU A 93 9.60 -9.05 -7.12
C LEU A 93 10.78 -10.04 -7.20
N PHE A 94 11.04 -10.59 -8.39
CA PHE A 94 12.12 -11.53 -8.65
C PHE A 94 12.79 -11.19 -9.99
N GLU A 95 14.09 -11.46 -10.13
CA GLU A 95 14.92 -10.99 -11.25
C GLU A 95 14.35 -11.34 -12.65
N ASN A 96 13.63 -12.46 -12.77
CA ASN A 96 13.06 -12.94 -14.03
C ASN A 96 11.55 -12.73 -14.19
N GLU A 97 10.92 -11.94 -13.31
CA GLU A 97 9.48 -11.72 -13.34
C GLU A 97 9.05 -10.42 -14.03
N HIS A 98 7.79 -10.43 -14.47
CA HIS A 98 7.10 -9.23 -14.92
C HIS A 98 7.02 -8.18 -13.81
N LEU A 99 6.99 -6.91 -14.22
CA LEU A 99 6.69 -5.84 -13.27
C LEU A 99 5.27 -6.03 -12.71
N VAL A 100 5.10 -5.72 -11.43
CA VAL A 100 3.80 -5.70 -10.75
C VAL A 100 3.55 -4.32 -10.12
N PRO A 101 2.31 -3.84 -10.10
CA PRO A 101 1.96 -2.61 -9.42
C PRO A 101 1.95 -2.84 -7.91
N ALA A 102 2.54 -1.91 -7.18
CA ALA A 102 2.63 -1.95 -5.73
C ALA A 102 2.39 -0.58 -5.12
N PHE A 103 1.74 -0.56 -3.97
CA PHE A 103 1.69 0.61 -3.10
C PHE A 103 2.88 0.56 -2.14
N LEU A 104 3.79 1.52 -2.26
CA LEU A 104 4.91 1.71 -1.34
C LEU A 104 4.54 2.68 -0.21
N MET A 105 4.93 2.30 1.00
CA MET A 105 4.73 3.07 2.23
C MET A 105 5.86 2.79 3.21
N GLU A 106 5.98 3.62 4.24
CA GLU A 106 6.85 3.42 5.39
C GLU A 106 6.66 2.02 5.99
N LEU A 107 7.78 1.36 6.32
CA LEU A 107 7.74 0.13 7.09
C LEU A 107 7.55 0.45 8.57
N ILE A 108 6.37 0.12 9.09
CA ILE A 108 6.11 0.16 10.53
C ILE A 108 6.47 -1.20 11.14
N THR A 109 7.51 -1.20 11.98
CA THR A 109 7.90 -2.38 12.78
C THR A 109 7.07 -2.40 14.06
N GLY A 110 5.80 -2.80 13.92
CA GLY A 110 4.85 -2.89 15.02
C GLY A 110 4.44 -4.33 15.35
N VAL A 111 3.73 -4.47 16.46
CA VAL A 111 3.13 -5.72 16.95
C VAL A 111 1.66 -5.77 16.54
N SER A 112 1.10 -6.97 16.37
CA SER A 112 -0.33 -7.18 16.12
C SER A 112 -1.13 -7.14 17.42
N TYR A 113 -2.40 -6.72 17.39
CA TYR A 113 -3.26 -6.65 18.58
C TYR A 113 -3.35 -8.00 19.31
N ARG A 114 -3.36 -9.08 18.52
CA ARG A 114 -3.47 -10.47 19.00
C ARG A 114 -2.27 -10.90 19.83
N ASP A 115 -1.11 -10.29 19.57
CA ASP A 115 0.16 -10.63 20.21
C ASP A 115 0.44 -9.75 21.43
N LEU A 116 -0.43 -8.77 21.73
CA LEU A 116 -0.32 -7.92 22.92
C LEU A 116 -0.82 -8.61 24.19
N GLU A 117 -0.21 -8.26 25.32
CA GLU A 117 -0.70 -8.63 26.65
C GLU A 117 -2.05 -7.95 26.97
N TYR A 118 -2.82 -8.53 27.89
CA TYR A 118 -4.15 -8.00 28.22
C TYR A 118 -4.12 -6.55 28.74
N SER A 119 -3.12 -6.21 29.55
CA SER A 119 -2.88 -4.88 30.11
C SER A 119 -2.65 -3.82 29.02
N GLU A 120 -1.97 -4.18 27.93
CA GLU A 120 -1.64 -3.30 26.81
C GLU A 120 -2.83 -3.07 25.88
N ARG A 121 -3.75 -4.04 25.80
CA ARG A 121 -4.93 -3.95 24.90
C ARG A 121 -5.86 -2.80 25.25
N LEU A 122 -5.98 -2.43 26.52
CA LEU A 122 -6.87 -1.34 26.96
C LEU A 122 -6.38 0.03 26.47
N SER A 123 -5.11 0.37 26.70
CA SER A 123 -4.52 1.63 26.24
C SER A 123 -4.51 1.73 24.71
N VAL A 124 -4.25 0.60 24.05
CA VAL A 124 -4.33 0.47 22.59
C VAL A 124 -5.71 0.79 22.04
N ARG A 125 -6.77 0.35 22.72
CA ARG A 125 -8.15 0.58 22.28
C ARG A 125 -8.50 2.06 22.25
N ASP A 126 -8.07 2.80 23.27
CA ASP A 126 -8.33 4.24 23.34
C ASP A 126 -7.61 4.98 22.20
N LYS A 127 -6.33 4.67 21.96
CA LYS A 127 -5.56 5.22 20.84
C LYS A 127 -6.17 4.88 19.48
N PHE A 128 -6.68 3.66 19.30
CA PHE A 128 -7.39 3.26 18.09
C PHE A 128 -8.65 4.11 17.86
N HIS A 129 -9.44 4.34 18.91
CA HIS A 129 -10.61 5.21 18.85
C HIS A 129 -10.24 6.66 18.53
N GLU A 130 -9.14 7.18 19.06
CA GLU A 130 -8.62 8.51 18.72
C GLU A 130 -8.27 8.63 17.24
N GLU A 131 -7.54 7.67 16.68
CA GLU A 131 -7.13 7.68 15.27
C GLU A 131 -8.32 7.52 14.31
N THR A 132 -9.26 6.63 14.63
CA THR A 132 -10.50 6.48 13.84
C THR A 132 -11.39 7.71 13.93
N ALA A 133 -11.44 8.39 15.09
CA ALA A 133 -12.15 9.66 15.22
C ALA A 133 -11.50 10.79 14.40
N LYS A 134 -10.16 10.85 14.30
CA LYS A 134 -9.48 11.79 13.39
C LYS A 134 -9.87 11.52 11.94
N ALA A 135 -9.88 10.26 11.51
CA ALA A 135 -10.29 9.89 10.16
C ALA A 135 -11.75 10.25 9.87
N ALA A 136 -12.67 9.99 10.80
CA ALA A 136 -14.07 10.35 10.65
C ALA A 136 -14.27 11.87 10.54
N ARG A 137 -13.56 12.66 11.36
CA ARG A 137 -13.56 14.14 11.26
C ARG A 137 -13.03 14.64 9.93
N ALA A 138 -12.12 13.90 9.31
CA ALA A 138 -11.60 14.18 7.98
C ALA A 138 -12.53 13.71 6.84
N GLY A 139 -13.72 13.18 7.14
CA GLY A 139 -14.74 12.82 6.15
C GLY A 139 -14.66 11.39 5.63
N PHE A 140 -13.86 10.51 6.25
CA PHE A 140 -13.74 9.11 5.85
C PHE A 140 -14.85 8.25 6.44
N GLU A 141 -15.46 7.43 5.58
CA GLU A 141 -16.32 6.31 5.99
C GLU A 141 -15.44 5.05 6.18
N ILE A 142 -15.36 4.59 7.42
CA ILE A 142 -14.55 3.44 7.82
C ILE A 142 -15.37 2.16 7.60
N LYS A 143 -14.88 1.26 6.74
CA LYS A 143 -15.57 -0.01 6.43
C LYS A 143 -15.22 -1.15 7.38
N ASP A 144 -13.96 -1.20 7.82
CA ASP A 144 -13.44 -2.26 8.67
C ASP A 144 -12.68 -1.66 9.85
N SER A 145 -13.42 -1.39 10.92
CA SER A 145 -12.91 -0.84 12.18
C SER A 145 -12.50 -1.92 13.17
N SER A 146 -12.20 -3.14 12.70
CA SER A 146 -11.71 -4.20 13.59
C SER A 146 -10.29 -3.90 14.05
N ILE A 147 -10.14 -3.66 15.34
CA ILE A 147 -8.86 -3.41 16.03
C ILE A 147 -7.88 -4.58 15.89
N ASP A 148 -8.39 -5.79 15.67
CA ASP A 148 -7.62 -7.04 15.63
C ASP A 148 -6.77 -7.20 14.36
N HIS A 149 -7.09 -6.47 13.28
CA HIS A 149 -6.61 -6.79 11.94
C HIS A 149 -5.99 -5.62 11.17
N ASN A 150 -6.40 -4.39 11.47
CA ASN A 150 -6.10 -3.20 10.65
C ASN A 150 -5.24 -2.18 11.41
N VAL A 151 -4.48 -2.66 12.38
CA VAL A 151 -3.73 -1.83 13.30
C VAL A 151 -2.38 -2.44 13.64
N LEU A 152 -1.33 -1.62 13.60
CA LEU A 152 0.00 -1.93 14.12
C LEU A 152 0.28 -1.09 15.36
N TYR A 153 0.83 -1.75 16.38
CA TYR A 153 1.16 -1.14 17.67
C TYR A 153 2.66 -0.98 17.80
N VAL A 154 3.12 0.24 18.10
CA VAL A 154 4.53 0.53 18.32
C VAL A 154 4.68 1.02 19.75
N PRO A 155 5.19 0.18 20.67
CA PRO A 155 5.56 0.64 22.00
C PRO A 155 6.70 1.65 21.88
N THR A 156 6.58 2.76 22.59
CA THR A 156 7.64 3.77 22.74
C THR A 156 8.04 3.84 24.21
N GLU A 157 9.13 4.54 24.52
CA GLU A 157 9.62 4.65 25.90
C GLU A 157 8.59 5.22 26.90
N LYS A 158 7.57 5.96 26.42
CA LYS A 158 6.61 6.70 27.27
C LYS A 158 5.14 6.51 26.91
N ASP A 159 4.82 5.92 25.76
CA ASP A 159 3.44 5.76 25.26
C ASP A 159 3.37 4.62 24.23
N ILE A 160 2.16 4.26 23.80
CA ILE A 160 1.93 3.36 22.67
C ILE A 160 1.40 4.17 21.49
N LYS A 161 2.06 4.02 20.32
CA LYS A 161 1.57 4.58 19.07
C LYS A 161 0.79 3.54 18.29
N VAL A 162 -0.35 3.96 17.77
CA VAL A 162 -1.24 3.14 16.94
C VAL A 162 -1.14 3.62 15.50
N TYR A 163 -0.90 2.69 14.57
CA TYR A 163 -0.91 2.95 13.14
C TYR A 163 -2.04 2.17 12.47
N LEU A 164 -2.98 2.88 11.85
CA LEU A 164 -4.02 2.25 11.03
C LEU A 164 -3.42 1.79 9.70
N HIS A 165 -3.84 0.64 9.19
CA HIS A 165 -3.47 0.15 7.87
C HIS A 165 -4.63 -0.61 7.21
N ASP A 166 -4.45 -0.99 5.94
CA ASP A 166 -5.44 -1.71 5.13
C ASP A 166 -6.72 -0.91 4.84
N PHE A 167 -6.65 -0.03 3.83
CA PHE A 167 -7.73 0.90 3.52
C PHE A 167 -8.57 0.50 2.29
N GLY A 168 -8.42 -0.72 1.78
CA GLY A 168 -9.09 -1.19 0.55
C GLY A 168 -10.63 -1.04 0.58
N GLY A 169 -11.21 -1.03 1.77
CA GLY A 169 -12.64 -0.86 2.00
C GLY A 169 -13.13 0.58 2.18
N TRP A 170 -12.26 1.53 2.50
CA TRP A 170 -12.62 2.85 3.01
C TRP A 170 -13.17 3.76 1.89
N LYS A 171 -14.02 4.72 2.25
CA LYS A 171 -14.65 5.65 1.30
C LYS A 171 -14.54 7.09 1.75
N HIS A 172 -14.65 7.98 0.77
CA HIS A 172 -14.76 9.42 0.95
C HIS A 172 -15.47 10.00 -0.29
N GLU A 173 -16.31 11.02 -0.12
CA GLU A 173 -17.01 11.69 -1.23
C GLU A 173 -16.07 12.16 -2.37
N ASN A 174 -14.91 12.70 -2.01
CA ASN A 174 -13.90 13.22 -2.93
C ASN A 174 -12.95 12.17 -3.51
N LEU A 175 -13.07 10.89 -3.14
CA LEU A 175 -12.11 9.85 -3.53
C LEU A 175 -11.95 9.73 -5.05
N LYS A 176 -13.06 9.74 -5.81
CA LYS A 176 -13.01 9.68 -7.28
C LYS A 176 -12.25 10.86 -7.88
N ARG A 177 -12.41 12.06 -7.31
CA ARG A 177 -11.73 13.28 -7.78
C ARG A 177 -10.23 13.19 -7.51
N TRP A 178 -9.83 12.75 -6.33
CA TRP A 178 -8.42 12.59 -5.96
C TRP A 178 -7.72 11.54 -6.81
N MET A 179 -8.35 10.37 -6.99
CA MET A 179 -7.78 9.32 -7.85
C MET A 179 -7.56 9.81 -9.29
N ARG A 180 -8.53 10.54 -9.87
CA ARG A 180 -8.36 11.12 -11.21
C ARG A 180 -7.17 12.08 -11.27
N ALA A 181 -6.96 12.90 -10.24
CA ALA A 181 -5.82 13.81 -10.19
C ALA A 181 -4.47 13.05 -10.18
N GLU A 182 -4.37 11.95 -9.43
CA GLU A 182 -3.18 11.08 -9.44
C GLU A 182 -2.99 10.36 -10.78
N GLU A 183 -4.07 9.86 -11.40
CA GLU A 183 -3.98 9.27 -12.74
C GLU A 183 -3.45 10.27 -13.78
N GLU A 184 -3.91 11.52 -13.75
CA GLU A 184 -3.41 12.58 -14.64
C GLU A 184 -1.93 12.91 -14.40
N LYS A 185 -1.47 12.86 -13.15
CA LYS A 185 -0.05 13.04 -12.81
C LYS A 185 0.82 11.96 -13.47
N PHE A 186 0.40 10.70 -13.46
CA PHE A 186 1.13 9.62 -14.12
C PHE A 186 1.16 9.75 -15.65
N LYS A 187 0.07 10.21 -16.27
CA LYS A 187 0.06 10.47 -17.72
C LYS A 187 1.09 11.53 -18.11
N LYS A 188 1.21 12.60 -17.32
CA LYS A 188 2.19 13.68 -17.54
C LYS A 188 3.64 13.22 -17.36
N LEU A 189 3.91 12.32 -16.40
CA LEU A 189 5.24 11.73 -16.22
C LEU A 189 5.69 10.96 -17.47
N LYS A 190 4.78 10.20 -18.09
CA LYS A 190 5.09 9.43 -19.31
C LYS A 190 5.30 10.31 -20.54
N SER A 191 4.64 11.47 -20.63
CA SER A 191 4.85 12.44 -21.71
C SER A 191 6.16 13.23 -21.57
N THR A 192 6.95 13.00 -20.52
CA THR A 192 8.25 13.64 -20.36
C THR A 192 9.29 12.90 -21.22
N PRO A 193 9.97 13.55 -22.18
CA PRO A 193 10.84 12.89 -23.17
C PRO A 193 11.92 11.97 -22.56
N GLY A 194 12.37 12.22 -21.33
CA GLY A 194 13.38 11.40 -20.64
C GLY A 194 12.86 10.12 -19.97
N PHE A 195 11.56 9.99 -19.70
CA PHE A 195 11.01 8.82 -18.99
C PHE A 195 10.88 7.60 -19.91
N LEU A 196 10.36 7.79 -21.13
CA LEU A 196 10.29 6.74 -22.15
C LEU A 196 11.67 6.29 -22.64
N ALA A 197 12.65 7.20 -22.68
CA ALA A 197 14.03 6.88 -23.04
C ALA A 197 14.71 5.97 -21.99
N ARG A 198 14.44 6.19 -20.69
CA ARG A 198 14.95 5.34 -19.60
C ARG A 198 14.35 3.94 -19.63
N ILE A 199 13.06 3.81 -19.93
CA ILE A 199 12.42 2.49 -20.09
C ILE A 199 12.97 1.77 -21.34
N ARG A 200 13.14 2.46 -22.48
CA ARG A 200 13.70 1.83 -23.70
C ARG A 200 15.14 1.33 -23.54
N ASN A 201 15.98 2.07 -22.83
CA ASN A 201 17.37 1.65 -22.58
C ASN A 201 17.44 0.47 -21.60
N PHE A 202 16.47 0.32 -20.70
CA PHE A 202 16.37 -0.83 -19.81
C PHE A 202 16.02 -2.14 -20.56
N TRP A 203 15.21 -2.06 -21.62
CA TRP A 203 14.85 -3.23 -22.45
C TRP A 203 15.91 -3.64 -23.47
N ARG A 204 16.85 -2.74 -23.82
CA ARG A 204 17.93 -3.03 -24.79
C ARG A 204 19.27 -3.41 -24.13
N GLY A 205 19.35 -3.39 -22.80
CA GLY A 205 20.56 -3.75 -22.05
C GLY A 205 20.69 -5.23 -21.68
N ASN A 206 19.74 -6.07 -22.13
CA ASN A 206 19.69 -7.51 -21.84
C ASN A 206 19.65 -8.37 -23.13
N GLU A 207 20.27 -7.88 -24.22
CA GLU A 207 20.66 -8.71 -25.37
C GLU A 207 22.18 -8.90 -25.38
#